data_AF-A0A9W3ZT77-F1
#
_entry.id   AF-A0A9W3ZT77-F1
#
_cell.length_a   1.000
_cell.length_b   1.000
_cell.length_c   1.000
_cell.angle_alpha   90.00
_cell.angle_beta   90.00
_cell.angle_gamma   90.00
#
_symmetry.space_group_name_H-M   'P 1'
#
loop_
_entity.id
_entity.type
_entity.pdbx_description
1 polymer ?
#
loop_
_entity_poly.entity_id
_entity_poly.type
_entity_poly.pdbx_seq_one_letter_code
_entity_poly.pdbx_strand_id
1 'polypeptide(L)' 'MNKAKLIQSKIEEGKLSINESRILMDLEPIKMDACNYFFNSQG' A
#
# COMPACT_ATOMS: atom_id res chain seq x y z
N MET A 1 11.78 -15.93 13.22
CA MET A 1 10.54 -15.13 13.09
C MET A 1 10.27 -14.98 11.60
N ASN A 2 9.07 -15.30 11.10
CA ASN A 2 8.78 -15.17 9.66
C ASN A 2 8.61 -13.67 9.34
N LYS A 3 9.47 -13.13 8.45
CA LYS A 3 9.46 -11.72 8.02
C LYS A 3 8.06 -11.27 7.57
N ALA A 4 7.33 -12.12 6.85
CA ALA A 4 5.98 -11.83 6.40
C ALA A 4 4.98 -11.67 7.56
N LYS A 5 5.07 -12.53 8.59
CA LYS A 5 4.21 -12.41 9.78
C LYS A 5 4.48 -11.12 10.55
N LEU A 6 5.75 -10.73 10.68
CA LEU A 6 6.11 -9.48 11.35
C LEU A 6 5.59 -8.26 10.60
N ILE A 7 5.76 -8.23 9.27
CA ILE A 7 5.24 -7.16 8.42
C ILE A 7 3.71 -7.10 8.52
N GLN A 8 3.02 -8.24 8.47
CA GLN A 8 1.57 -8.30 8.63
C GLN A 8 1.11 -7.70 9.97
N SER A 9 1.70 -8.10 11.09
CA SER A 9 1.35 -7.53 12.40
C SER A 9 1.60 -6.02 12.46
N LYS A 10 2.62 -5.50 11.76
CA LYS A 10 2.90 -4.05 11.72
C LYS A 10 1.89 -3.27 10.85
N ILE A 11 1.34 -3.89 9.81
CA ILE A 11 0.22 -3.32 9.05
C ILE A 11 -1.03 -3.28 9.93
N GLU A 12 -1.34 -4.38 10.63
CA GLU A 12 -2.49 -4.49 11.53
C GLU A 12 -2.41 -3.51 12.71
N GLU A 13 -1.19 -3.25 13.23
CA GLU A 13 -0.92 -2.21 14.23
C GLU A 13 -1.00 -0.77 13.66
N GLY A 14 -1.15 -0.60 12.35
CA GLY A 14 -1.14 0.71 11.69
C GLY A 14 0.23 1.39 11.63
N LYS A 15 1.31 0.64 11.89
CA LYS A 15 2.70 1.14 11.91
C LYS A 15 3.39 1.08 10.55
N LEU A 16 2.83 0.34 9.61
CA LEU A 16 3.28 0.28 8.23
C LEU A 16 2.09 0.47 7.29
N SER A 17 2.27 1.29 6.27
CA SER A 17 1.40 1.31 5.12
C SER A 17 1.62 0.07 4.24
N ILE A 18 0.65 -0.20 3.36
CA ILE A 18 0.74 -1.28 2.37
C ILE A 18 1.95 -1.07 1.46
N ASN A 19 2.25 0.16 1.04
CA ASN A 19 3.36 0.45 0.14
C ASN A 19 4.72 0.27 0.82
N GLU A 20 4.88 0.71 2.07
CA GLU A 20 6.11 0.45 2.83
C GLU A 20 6.36 -1.04 3.03
N SER A 21 5.28 -1.80 3.30
CA SER A 21 5.35 -3.25 3.47
C SER A 21 5.77 -3.98 2.19
N ARG A 22 5.33 -3.48 1.02
CA ARG A 22 5.73 -4.01 -0.29
C ARG A 22 7.21 -3.78 -0.55
N ILE A 23 7.73 -2.58 -0.26
CA ILE A 23 9.16 -2.27 -0.38
C ILE A 23 9.99 -3.20 0.52
N LEU A 24 9.54 -3.44 1.76
CA LEU A 24 10.21 -4.37 2.68
C LEU A 24 10.19 -5.82 2.18
N MET A 25 9.27 -6.18 1.27
CA MET A 25 9.19 -7.47 0.59
C MET A 25 9.88 -7.47 -0.78
N ASP A 26 10.66 -6.44 -1.11
CA ASP A 26 11.33 -6.26 -2.40
C ASP A 26 10.34 -6.22 -3.58
N LEU A 27 9.14 -5.66 -3.32
CA LEU A 27 8.08 -5.45 -4.31
C LEU A 27 7.91 -3.96 -4.60
N GLU A 28 7.58 -3.65 -5.85
CA GLU A 28 7.20 -2.29 -6.28
C GLU A 28 5.96 -1.79 -5.52
N PRO A 29 5.92 -0.52 -5.08
CA PRO A 29 4.74 0.06 -4.45
C PRO A 29 3.54 0.08 -5.42
N ILE A 30 2.34 0.02 -4.87
CA ILE A 30 1.12 0.20 -5.66
C ILE A 30 1.01 1.69 -5.99
N LYS A 31 1.17 2.01 -7.28
CA LYS A 31 0.84 3.33 -7.80
C LYS A 31 -0.68 3.43 -7.82
N MET A 32 -1.22 4.26 -6.95
CA MET A 32 -2.59 4.70 -7.12
C MET A 32 -2.57 5.69 -8.28
N ASP A 33 -2.85 5.24 -9.49
CA ASP A 33 -3.27 6.15 -10.54
C ASP A 33 -4.47 6.89 -9.95
N ALA A 34 -4.28 8.17 -9.63
CA ALA A 34 -5.34 8.99 -9.09
C ALA A 34 -6.54 8.78 -10.00
N CYS A 35 -7.66 8.32 -9.43
CA CYS A 35 -8.94 8.24 -10.12
C CYS A 35 -9.37 9.65 -10.56
N ASN A 36 -8.70 10.21 -11.56
CA ASN A 36 -9.08 11.42 -12.29
C ASN A 36 -10.20 11.14 -13.29
N TYR A 37 -10.84 9.96 -13.21
CA TYR A 37 -11.90 9.55 -14.12
C TYR A 37 -13.30 9.99 -13.68
N PHE A 38 -13.49 10.60 -12.50
CA PHE A 38 -14.82 10.96 -12.00
C PHE A 38 -15.12 12.46 -11.85
N PHE A 39 -14.15 13.35 -12.06
CA PHE A 39 -14.39 14.81 -11.94
C PHE A 39 -14.40 15.59 -13.26
N ASN A 40 -14.09 14.96 -14.39
CA ASN A 40 -14.11 15.62 -15.71
C ASN A 40 -15.38 15.33 -16.54
N SER A 41 -16.42 14.76 -15.95
CA SER A 41 -17.69 14.47 -16.63
C SER A 41 -18.92 14.94 -15.86
N GLN A 42 -18.80 16.04 -15.12
CA GLN A 42 -19.95 16.90 -14.82
C GLN A 42 -19.67 18.26 -15.45
N GLY A 43 -20.19 18.43 -16.66
CA GLY A 43 -20.29 19.72 -17.33
C GLY A 43 -21.38 20.58 -16.72
#